data_AF-A0A1W9UDC3-F1
#
_entry.id   AF-A0A1W9UDC3-F1
#
_cell.length_a   1.000
_cell.length_b   1.000
_cell.length_c   1.000
_cell.angle_alpha   90.00
_cell.angle_beta   90.00
_cell.angle_gamma   90.00
#
_symmetry.space_group_name_H-M   'P 1'
#
loop_
_entity.id
_entity.type
_entity.pdbx_description
1 polymer ?
#
loop_
_entity_poly.entity_id
_entity_poly.type
_entity_poly.pdbx_seq_one_letter_code
_entity_poly.pdbx_strand_id
1 'polypeptide(L)'
;MKCRFIALVVTIALILVSFSASAALIDAVQKDFAAVNGCVVMPTGNEYIIDLDAAQGVTAGDLLAVVEQGDAIVHPLTGPWSAAQQPQ
;
A
#
# COMPACT_ATOMS: atom_id res chain seq x y z
N MET A 1 38.01 -13.58 31.89
CA MET A 1 37.30 -12.40 31.29
C MET A 1 37.04 -12.56 29.80
N LYS A 2 37.96 -13.11 29.00
CA LYS A 2 37.81 -13.29 27.54
C LYS A 2 36.59 -14.14 27.11
N CYS A 3 36.30 -15.26 27.77
CA CYS A 3 35.11 -16.09 27.44
C CYS A 3 33.77 -15.39 27.72
N ARG A 4 33.69 -14.54 28.75
CA ARG A 4 32.47 -13.77 29.06
C ARG A 4 32.24 -12.66 28.03
N PHE A 5 33.32 -12.07 27.52
CA PHE A 5 33.27 -11.06 26.47
C PHE A 5 32.84 -11.67 25.14
N ILE A 6 33.38 -12.84 24.78
CA ILE A 6 32.99 -13.56 23.56
C ILE A 6 31.52 -13.96 23.61
N ALA A 7 31.03 -14.49 24.74
CA ALA A 7 29.62 -14.83 24.91
C ALA A 7 28.71 -13.61 24.72
N LEU A 8 29.09 -12.45 25.26
CA LEU A 8 28.32 -11.21 25.11
C LEU A 8 28.28 -10.72 23.66
N VAL A 9 29.40 -10.79 22.93
CA VAL A 9 29.46 -10.42 21.50
C VAL A 9 28.59 -11.36 20.66
N VAL A 10 28.62 -12.66 20.94
CA VAL A 10 27.77 -13.64 20.23
C VAL A 10 26.28 -13.39 20.50
N THR A 11 25.91 -13.12 21.74
CA THR A 11 24.51 -12.78 22.08
C THR A 11 24.04 -11.51 21.39
N ILE A 12 24.88 -10.46 21.35
CA ILE A 12 24.56 -9.21 20.66
C ILE A 12 24.42 -9.45 19.15
N ALA A 13 25.31 -10.24 18.54
CA ALA A 13 25.23 -10.60 17.14
C ALA A 13 23.94 -11.36 16.79
N LEU A 14 23.51 -12.30 17.65
CA LEU A 14 22.26 -13.03 17.47
C LEU A 14 21.01 -12.13 17.54
N ILE A 15 21.01 -11.14 18.43
CA ILE A 15 19.91 -10.18 18.55
C ILE A 15 19.82 -9.29 17.30
N LEU A 16 20.96 -8.84 16.77
CA LEU A 16 21.01 -7.95 15.60
C LEU A 16 20.50 -8.62 14.32
N VAL A 17 20.71 -9.92 14.14
CA VAL A 17 20.21 -10.67 12.96
C VAL A 17 18.68 -10.76 12.93
N SER A 18 18.02 -10.74 14.10
CA SER A 18 16.55 -10.84 14.19
C SER A 18 15.84 -9.55 13.73
N PHE A 19 16.53 -8.41 13.67
CA PHE A 19 15.92 -7.12 13.38
C PHE A 19 15.82 -6.80 11.87
N SER A 20 16.59 -7.48 11.01
CA SER A 20 16.60 -7.23 9.56
C SER A 20 15.37 -7.76 8.81
N ALA A 21 14.52 -8.55 9.45
CA ALA A 21 13.35 -9.16 8.82
C ALA A 21 12.10 -8.25 8.79
N SER A 22 12.07 -7.16 9.56
CA SER A 22 10.87 -6.31 9.69
C SER A 22 10.62 -5.41 8.49
N ALA A 23 11.67 -4.82 7.91
CA ALA A 23 11.54 -3.89 6.78
C ALA A 23 11.03 -4.60 5.51
N ALA A 24 11.62 -5.76 5.17
CA ALA A 24 11.20 -6.53 4.00
C ALA A 24 9.75 -7.03 4.10
N LEU A 25 9.26 -7.30 5.32
CA LEU A 25 7.88 -7.73 5.54
C LEU A 25 6.90 -6.59 5.28
N ILE A 26 7.19 -5.38 5.77
CA ILE A 26 6.32 -4.21 5.56
C ILE A 26 6.23 -3.87 4.08
N ASP A 27 7.36 -3.87 3.37
CA ASP A 27 7.38 -3.58 1.93
C ASP A 27 6.59 -4.62 1.12
N ALA A 28 6.70 -5.91 1.48
CA ALA A 28 5.93 -6.98 0.85
C ALA A 28 4.43 -6.82 1.07
N VAL A 29 4.01 -6.55 2.32
CA VAL A 29 2.60 -6.29 2.64
C VAL A 29 2.09 -5.06 1.90
N GLN A 30 2.81 -3.95 1.91
CA GLN A 30 2.40 -2.74 1.18
C GLN A 30 2.24 -3.00 -0.31
N LYS A 31 3.15 -3.78 -0.90
CA LYS A 31 3.08 -4.16 -2.31
C LYS A 31 1.89 -5.06 -2.62
N ASP A 32 1.56 -6.01 -1.74
CA ASP A 32 0.45 -6.95 -1.94
C ASP A 32 -0.91 -6.26 -1.80
N PHE A 33 -1.02 -5.24 -0.94
CA PHE A 33 -2.24 -4.45 -0.74
C PHE A 33 -2.28 -3.15 -1.55
N ALA A 34 -1.32 -2.94 -2.47
CA ALA A 34 -1.33 -1.78 -3.32
C ALA A 34 -2.56 -1.79 -4.24
N ALA A 35 -3.32 -0.70 -4.25
CA ALA A 35 -4.49 -0.59 -5.11
C ALA A 35 -4.08 -0.60 -6.58
N VAL A 36 -4.76 -1.41 -7.38
CA VAL A 36 -4.65 -1.39 -8.84
C VAL A 36 -5.58 -0.31 -9.36
N ASN A 37 -5.01 0.68 -10.05
CA ASN A 37 -5.78 1.77 -10.65
C ASN A 37 -6.01 1.48 -12.13
N GLY A 38 -7.25 1.72 -12.58
CA GLY A 38 -7.65 1.56 -13.98
C GLY A 38 -8.80 2.51 -14.32
N CYS A 39 -9.27 2.44 -15.56
CA CYS A 39 -10.39 3.25 -16.03
C CYS A 39 -11.58 2.36 -16.42
N VAL A 40 -12.79 2.86 -16.17
CA VAL A 40 -14.00 2.29 -16.75
C VAL A 40 -14.09 2.72 -18.21
N VAL A 41 -14.08 1.76 -19.12
CA VAL A 41 -14.22 1.98 -20.56
C VAL A 41 -15.69 2.19 -20.92
N MET A 42 -16.57 1.31 -20.40
CA MET A 42 -17.99 1.34 -20.75
C MET A 42 -18.84 0.67 -19.67
N PRO A 43 -19.97 1.28 -19.26
CA PRO A 43 -21.00 0.59 -18.50
C PRO A 43 -21.87 -0.30 -19.41
N THR A 44 -22.21 -1.50 -18.92
CA THR A 44 -23.02 -2.50 -19.64
C THR A 44 -24.13 -3.00 -18.71
N GLY A 45 -25.25 -2.26 -18.66
CA GLY A 45 -26.33 -2.56 -17.72
C GLY A 45 -25.88 -2.42 -16.27
N ASN A 46 -25.77 -3.55 -15.57
CA ASN A 46 -25.28 -3.61 -14.18
C ASN A 46 -23.79 -4.01 -14.08
N GLU A 47 -23.09 -4.10 -15.21
CA GLU A 47 -21.69 -4.49 -15.29
C GLU A 47 -20.84 -3.33 -15.82
N TYR A 48 -19.53 -3.40 -15.61
CA TYR A 48 -18.57 -2.44 -16.13
C TYR A 48 -17.48 -3.15 -16.92
N ILE A 49 -17.12 -2.60 -18.07
CA ILE A 49 -15.89 -2.95 -18.78
C ILE A 49 -14.81 -2.00 -18.29
N ILE A 50 -13.71 -2.55 -17.80
CA ILE A 50 -12.55 -1.82 -17.30
C ILE A 50 -11.34 -2.13 -18.18
N ASP A 51 -10.42 -1.18 -18.29
CA ASP A 51 -9.13 -1.38 -18.97
C ASP A 51 -8.11 -2.01 -18.00
N LEU A 52 -8.42 -3.22 -17.52
CA LEU A 52 -7.57 -4.04 -16.68
C LEU A 52 -7.72 -5.52 -17.07
N ASP A 53 -6.63 -6.25 -17.01
CA ASP A 53 -6.51 -7.66 -17.36
C ASP A 53 -5.53 -8.40 -16.42
N ALA A 54 -5.30 -9.68 -16.70
CA ALA A 54 -4.45 -10.54 -15.88
C ALA A 54 -2.98 -10.10 -15.82
N ALA A 55 -2.48 -9.40 -16.83
CA ALA A 55 -1.13 -8.85 -16.85
C ALA A 55 -0.95 -7.70 -15.84
N GLN A 56 -2.02 -6.99 -15.49
CA GLN A 56 -2.02 -5.99 -14.41
C GLN A 56 -2.45 -6.58 -13.07
N GLY A 57 -2.62 -7.90 -12.98
CA GLY A 57 -2.84 -8.63 -11.74
C GLY A 57 -4.31 -8.79 -11.33
N VAL A 58 -5.26 -8.44 -12.21
CA VAL A 58 -6.70 -8.63 -11.93
C VAL A 58 -7.12 -10.05 -12.27
N THR A 59 -7.90 -10.67 -11.39
CA THR A 59 -8.43 -12.02 -11.53
C THR A 59 -9.92 -12.08 -11.18
N ALA A 60 -10.59 -13.13 -11.65
CA ALA A 60 -12.00 -13.34 -11.33
C ALA A 60 -12.20 -13.58 -9.83
N GLY A 61 -13.06 -12.78 -9.20
CA GLY A 61 -13.31 -12.80 -7.76
C GLY A 61 -12.75 -11.59 -7.01
N ASP A 62 -11.91 -10.78 -7.67
CA ASP A 62 -11.44 -9.51 -7.11
C ASP A 62 -12.58 -8.53 -6.88
N LEU A 63 -12.44 -7.73 -5.81
CA LEU A 63 -13.37 -6.64 -5.51
C LEU A 63 -12.80 -5.34 -6.05
N LEU A 64 -13.58 -4.69 -6.90
CA LEU A 64 -13.26 -3.41 -7.51
C LEU A 64 -14.28 -2.36 -7.08
N ALA A 65 -13.82 -1.16 -6.80
CA ALA A 65 -14.68 -0.01 -6.53
C ALA A 65 -14.66 0.93 -7.73
N VAL A 66 -15.84 1.19 -8.31
CA VAL A 66 -16.00 2.25 -9.30
C VAL A 66 -16.26 3.55 -8.56
N VAL A 67 -15.35 4.51 -8.74
CA VAL A 67 -15.42 5.84 -8.11
C VAL A 67 -15.41 6.91 -9.21
N GLU A 68 -16.19 7.96 -8.99
CA GLU A 68 -16.15 9.17 -9.81
C GLU A 68 -15.56 10.30 -8.96
N GLN A 69 -14.87 11.23 -9.61
CA GLN A 69 -14.37 12.41 -8.91
C GLN A 69 -15.57 13.25 -8.43
N GLY A 70 -15.67 13.43 -7.11
CA GLY A 70 -16.66 14.33 -6.53
C GLY A 70 -16.32 15.80 -6.77
N ASP A 71 -17.29 16.66 -6.46
CA ASP A 71 -17.13 18.11 -6.58
C ASP A 71 -15.98 18.64 -5.71
N ALA A 72 -15.36 19.73 -6.17
CA ALA A 72 -14.35 20.43 -5.40
C ALA A 72 -14.95 20.98 -4.10
N ILE A 73 -14.47 20.48 -2.96
CA ILE A 73 -14.85 21.02 -1.65
C ILE A 73 -14.10 22.34 -1.45
N VAL A 74 -14.82 23.43 -1.26
CA VAL A 74 -14.22 24.74 -0.93
C VAL A 74 -14.55 25.09 0.50
N HIS A 75 -13.54 25.14 1.35
CA HIS A 75 -13.70 25.59 2.73
C HIS A 75 -13.75 27.12 2.75
N PRO A 76 -14.77 27.73 3.37
CA PRO A 76 -15.05 29.17 3.23
C PRO A 76 -13.94 30.08 3.78
N LEU A 77 -13.07 29.57 4.65
CA LEU A 77 -11.98 30.34 5.25
C LEU A 77 -10.59 29.98 4.69
N THR A 78 -10.42 28.76 4.18
CA THR A 78 -9.10 28.23 3.77
C THR A 78 -9.01 27.94 2.28
N GLY A 79 -10.11 28.12 1.54
CA GLY A 79 -10.16 27.89 0.11
C GLY A 79 -10.35 26.42 -0.29
N PRO A 80 -10.04 26.07 -1.54
CA PRO A 80 -10.21 24.72 -2.07
C PRO A 80 -9.47 23.68 -1.26
N TRP A 81 -10.13 22.59 -0.94
CA TRP A 81 -9.56 21.42 -0.29
C TRP A 81 -8.92 20.50 -1.33
N SER A 82 -7.72 19.99 -1.06
CA SER A 82 -7.06 18.95 -1.84
C SER A 82 -6.60 17.81 -0.92
N ALA A 83 -6.83 16.56 -1.34
CA ALA A 83 -6.39 15.37 -0.62
C ALA A 83 -4.87 15.31 -0.39
N ALA A 84 -4.07 16.07 -1.16
CA ALA A 84 -2.63 16.20 -0.96
C ALA A 84 -2.22 16.96 0.32
N GLN A 85 -3.16 17.57 1.05
CA GLN A 85 -2.89 18.37 2.26
C GLN A 85 -3.00 17.56 3.57
N GLN A 86 -3.10 16.23 3.50
CA GLN A 86 -3.17 15.40 4.69
C GLN A 86 -1.79 15.35 5.38
N PRO A 87 -1.64 15.78 6.64
CA PRO A 87 -0.41 15.56 7.39
C PRO A 87 -0.23 14.05 7.57
N GLN A 88 0.99 13.57 7.23
CA GLN A 88 1.47 12.22 7.52
C GLN A 88 1.48 11.98 9.04
#